data_AF-A0A816FX79-F1
#
_entry.id   AF-A0A816FX79-F1
#
_cell.length_a   1.000
_cell.length_b   1.000
_cell.length_c   1.000
_cell.angle_alpha   90.00
_cell.angle_beta   90.00
_cell.angle_gamma   90.00
#
_symmetry.space_group_name_H-M   'P 1'
#
loop_
_entity.id
_entity.type
_entity.pdbx_description
1 polymer ?
#
loop_
_entity_poly.entity_id
_entity_poly.type
_entity_poly.pdbx_seq_one_letter_code
_entity_poly.pdbx_strand_id
1 'polypeptide(L)'
;MTLLNENDLLHGRCENLPDVRSKIVRVFISSTFSDTLSERDSLIDTVFPRLKDYCREKYGLEFQYSDMRWGIEGEAADNHSEVGTCLKEIDLCKKYSVATNFVVLLSHRYGSRPTPAKIDSSLFERLRDIVQSDPNLIEDLELLSQWYQLDTNSIPSSYILRSISSLLPNIKSNNTTEMKEAGKQWNRINDRIRTCLRQAAERCFQQNQITSDEYDDFFVSVTEKEIIKGILQAPDANQRTLCFLREIDGIGEHLSDKKASKYIDTKLTKDGTVVIDKEAEDLLNRLKFTRIPKALDSKNVFSYKVPWTSNGITRDAHQEYIKKFHEDFFTSIKQQIDTCLQSSLITSLNLLQREILEHAIQCQTYVKKFHSRTDTLEKLEKYVNNEEEHRPCIVYGP
;
A
#
# COMPACT_ATOMS: atom_id res chain seq x y z
N MET A 1 9.88 -5.75 -29.16
CA MET A 1 8.55 -5.13 -29.32
C MET A 1 8.46 -4.59 -30.72
N THR A 2 7.65 -5.22 -31.55
CA THR A 2 7.38 -4.80 -32.92
C THR A 2 6.81 -3.39 -32.88
N LEU A 3 7.46 -2.44 -33.58
CA LEU A 3 6.92 -1.10 -33.78
C LEU A 3 5.49 -1.25 -34.31
N LEU A 4 4.51 -0.54 -33.72
CA LEU A 4 3.17 -0.49 -34.30
C LEU A 4 3.31 -0.02 -35.74
N ASN A 5 2.86 -0.85 -36.68
CA ASN A 5 2.81 -0.48 -38.08
C ASN A 5 1.67 0.53 -38.27
N GLU A 6 2.02 1.73 -38.69
CA GLU A 6 1.10 2.86 -38.87
C GLU A 6 -0.09 2.51 -39.77
N ASN A 7 0.17 1.76 -40.84
CA ASN A 7 -0.89 1.32 -41.76
C ASN A 7 -1.86 0.34 -41.08
N ASP A 8 -1.39 -0.49 -40.16
CA ASP A 8 -2.27 -1.45 -39.47
C ASP A 8 -3.26 -0.71 -38.55
N LEU A 9 -2.81 0.33 -37.85
CA LEU A 9 -3.68 1.15 -37.00
C LEU A 9 -4.75 1.89 -37.82
N LEU A 10 -4.34 2.51 -38.93
CA LEU A 10 -5.23 3.25 -39.83
C LEU A 10 -6.22 2.33 -40.56
N HIS A 11 -5.84 1.09 -40.81
CA HIS A 11 -6.74 0.05 -41.35
C HIS A 11 -7.60 -0.64 -40.28
N GLY A 12 -7.58 -0.15 -39.02
CA GLY A 12 -8.41 -0.68 -37.94
C GLY A 12 -7.96 -2.04 -37.41
N ARG A 13 -6.75 -2.49 -37.73
CA ARG A 13 -6.19 -3.75 -37.21
C ARG A 13 -5.77 -3.54 -35.77
N CYS A 14 -6.65 -3.94 -34.87
CA CYS A 14 -6.48 -3.76 -33.44
C CYS A 14 -5.66 -4.91 -32.79
N GLU A 15 -4.84 -5.66 -33.52
CA GLU A 15 -4.10 -6.79 -32.95
C GLU A 15 -2.82 -6.32 -32.24
N ASN A 16 -2.48 -6.94 -31.10
CA ASN A 16 -1.25 -6.66 -30.34
C ASN A 16 -1.04 -5.18 -29.96
N LEU A 17 -2.12 -4.45 -29.68
CA LEU A 17 -2.03 -3.06 -29.21
C LEU A 17 -1.26 -2.99 -27.88
N PRO A 18 -0.42 -1.97 -27.67
CA PRO A 18 0.24 -1.72 -26.40
C PRO A 18 -0.82 -1.39 -25.34
N ASP A 19 -0.56 -1.71 -24.07
CA ASP A 19 -1.45 -1.26 -22.99
C ASP A 19 -1.55 0.28 -22.98
N VAL A 20 -2.77 0.82 -22.91
CA VAL A 20 -2.96 2.25 -22.60
C VAL A 20 -2.42 2.47 -21.20
N ARG A 21 -1.25 3.10 -21.12
CA ARG A 21 -0.79 3.70 -19.88
C ARG A 21 -1.84 4.70 -19.44
N SER A 22 -2.29 4.62 -18.18
CA SER A 22 -3.27 5.57 -17.66
C SER A 22 -2.79 7.02 -17.87
N LYS A 23 -3.66 8.02 -17.85
CA LYS A 23 -3.21 9.41 -17.88
C LYS A 23 -2.89 9.95 -16.47
N ILE A 24 -2.47 9.06 -15.57
CA ILE A 24 -2.36 9.35 -14.14
C ILE A 24 -0.99 8.91 -13.60
N VAL A 25 -0.36 9.80 -12.84
CA VAL A 25 0.72 9.46 -11.90
C VAL A 25 0.07 9.34 -10.53
N ARG A 26 -0.11 8.11 -10.02
CA ARG A 26 -0.75 7.85 -8.72
C ARG A 26 0.27 7.25 -7.76
N VAL A 27 0.63 8.01 -6.73
CA VAL A 27 1.69 7.63 -5.79
C VAL A 27 1.10 7.22 -4.44
N PHE A 28 1.38 6.01 -3.99
CA PHE A 28 1.11 5.61 -2.61
C PHE A 28 2.21 6.14 -1.68
N ILE A 29 1.84 6.85 -0.61
CA ILE A 29 2.77 7.34 0.41
C ILE A 29 2.70 6.42 1.62
N SER A 30 3.72 5.59 1.79
CA SER A 30 3.87 4.67 2.93
C SER A 30 4.69 5.34 4.03
N SER A 31 4.15 5.37 5.26
CA SER A 31 4.88 5.77 6.46
C SER A 31 4.15 5.30 7.71
N THR A 32 4.78 5.47 8.89
CA THR A 32 4.02 5.40 10.15
C THR A 32 3.19 6.68 10.36
N PHE A 33 2.26 6.63 11.31
CA PHE A 33 1.26 7.69 11.53
C PHE A 33 1.81 9.01 12.10
N SER A 34 2.90 8.98 12.86
CA SER A 34 3.24 10.10 13.74
C SER A 34 4.64 10.67 13.56
N ASP A 35 5.61 9.83 13.19
CA ASP A 35 7.02 10.22 13.15
C ASP A 35 7.35 11.05 11.89
N THR A 36 6.61 10.88 10.80
CA THR A 36 6.79 11.62 9.54
C THR A 36 5.68 12.63 9.23
N LEU A 37 4.91 13.04 10.25
CA LEU A 37 3.76 13.93 10.07
C LEU A 37 4.18 15.27 9.46
N SER A 38 5.27 15.86 9.95
CA SER A 38 5.79 17.14 9.46
C SER A 38 6.14 17.11 7.97
N GLU A 39 6.75 16.02 7.50
CA GLU A 39 7.08 15.78 6.11
C GLU A 39 5.81 15.65 5.28
N ARG A 40 4.89 14.76 5.68
CA ARG A 40 3.64 14.49 4.95
C ARG A 40 2.78 15.74 4.79
N ASP A 41 2.55 16.47 5.88
CA ASP A 41 1.78 17.72 5.84
C ASP A 41 2.46 18.73 4.89
N SER A 42 3.80 18.80 4.91
CA SER A 42 4.54 19.75 4.09
C SER A 42 4.55 19.37 2.59
N LEU A 43 4.44 18.07 2.26
CA LEU A 43 4.26 17.62 0.88
C LEU A 43 2.92 18.10 0.32
N ILE A 44 1.85 18.01 1.12
CA ILE A 44 0.50 18.44 0.73
C ILE A 44 0.50 19.94 0.41
N ASP A 45 1.11 20.74 1.29
CA ASP A 45 1.08 22.20 1.15
C ASP A 45 1.97 22.71 0.01
N THR A 46 3.12 22.06 -0.24
CA THR A 46 4.18 22.65 -1.07
C THR A 46 4.53 21.82 -2.31
N VAL A 47 4.64 20.49 -2.19
CA VAL A 47 5.24 19.66 -3.24
C VAL A 47 4.20 19.07 -4.18
N PHE A 48 3.08 18.55 -3.66
CA PHE A 48 2.03 17.97 -4.49
C PHE A 48 1.38 18.97 -5.45
N PRO A 49 1.14 20.25 -5.09
CA PRO A 49 0.67 21.25 -6.05
C PRO A 49 1.66 21.44 -7.21
N ARG A 50 2.96 21.54 -6.92
CA ARG A 50 4.02 21.65 -7.95
C ARG A 50 4.04 20.42 -8.87
N LEU A 51 3.89 19.22 -8.34
CA LEU A 51 3.83 17.99 -9.13
C LEU A 51 2.56 17.91 -10.00
N LYS A 52 1.41 18.38 -9.49
CA LYS A 52 0.17 18.48 -10.27
C LYS A 52 0.34 19.42 -11.46
N ASP A 53 0.87 20.62 -11.22
CA ASP A 53 1.09 21.61 -12.28
C ASP A 53 2.08 21.07 -13.32
N TYR A 54 3.19 20.47 -12.87
CA TYR A 54 4.18 19.86 -13.76
C TYR A 54 3.61 18.75 -14.64
N CYS A 55 2.89 17.80 -14.05
CA CYS A 55 2.29 16.67 -14.79
C CYS A 55 1.27 17.16 -15.82
N ARG A 56 0.42 18.12 -15.42
CA ARG A 56 -0.61 18.70 -16.26
C ARG A 56 -0.02 19.48 -17.43
N GLU A 57 0.91 20.38 -17.16
CA GLU A 57 1.45 21.32 -18.15
C GLU A 57 2.38 20.64 -19.15
N LYS A 58 3.26 19.73 -18.68
CA LYS A 58 4.27 19.12 -19.56
C LYS A 58 3.74 17.91 -20.32
N TYR A 59 2.87 17.10 -19.70
CA TYR A 59 2.47 15.81 -20.24
C TYR A 59 0.95 15.61 -20.35
N GLY A 60 0.13 16.55 -19.87
CA GLY A 60 -1.32 16.38 -19.82
C GLY A 60 -1.75 15.25 -18.89
N LEU A 61 -0.95 14.95 -17.86
CA LEU A 61 -1.22 13.90 -16.89
C LEU A 61 -1.83 14.47 -15.61
N GLU A 62 -2.66 13.66 -14.95
CA GLU A 62 -3.15 13.94 -13.61
C GLU A 62 -2.17 13.39 -12.56
N PHE A 63 -1.83 14.19 -11.54
CA PHE A 63 -1.08 13.71 -10.39
C PHE A 63 -2.02 13.47 -9.21
N GLN A 64 -2.02 12.24 -8.70
CA GLN A 64 -2.77 11.78 -7.54
C GLN A 64 -1.80 11.20 -6.51
N TYR A 65 -2.14 11.36 -5.23
CA TYR A 65 -1.44 10.70 -4.15
C TYR A 65 -2.45 9.98 -3.26
N SER A 66 -2.00 8.92 -2.61
CA SER A 66 -2.78 8.14 -1.67
C SER A 66 -2.01 8.03 -0.35
N ASP A 67 -2.51 8.72 0.69
CA ASP A 67 -2.05 8.61 2.06
C ASP A 67 -3.20 8.06 2.91
N MET A 68 -3.13 6.76 3.18
CA MET A 68 -4.16 6.04 3.93
C MET A 68 -4.10 6.29 5.44
N ARG A 69 -3.24 7.19 5.93
CA ARG A 69 -3.22 7.61 7.34
C ARG A 69 -4.23 8.72 7.63
N TRP A 70 -4.82 9.29 6.58
CA TRP A 70 -5.93 10.23 6.64
C TRP A 70 -7.21 9.49 6.19
N GLY A 71 -8.08 9.12 7.13
CA GLY A 71 -9.44 8.67 6.79
C GLY A 71 -9.72 7.16 6.77
N ILE A 72 -8.93 6.33 7.45
CA ILE A 72 -9.40 4.99 7.81
C ILE A 72 -10.16 5.07 9.14
N GLU A 73 -11.46 5.33 9.09
CA GLU A 73 -12.32 5.45 10.27
C GLU A 73 -13.14 4.18 10.57
N GLY A 74 -13.51 4.04 11.86
CA GLY A 74 -14.60 3.24 12.41
C GLY A 74 -14.72 1.79 11.94
N GLU A 75 -15.35 1.58 10.79
CA GLU A 75 -15.67 0.25 10.26
C GLU A 75 -14.44 -0.54 9.87
N ALA A 76 -13.41 0.13 9.34
CA ALA A 76 -12.20 -0.57 8.93
C ALA A 76 -11.44 -1.12 10.14
N ALA A 77 -11.45 -0.37 11.25
CA ALA A 77 -10.90 -0.80 12.55
C ALA A 77 -11.74 -1.89 13.21
N ASP A 78 -13.07 -1.78 13.11
CA ASP A 78 -13.99 -2.83 13.59
C ASP A 78 -13.77 -4.16 12.86
N ASN A 79 -13.52 -4.12 11.55
CA ASN A 79 -13.36 -5.30 10.69
C ASN A 79 -11.90 -5.71 10.43
N HIS A 80 -10.92 -5.07 11.09
CA HIS A 80 -9.49 -5.34 10.92
C HIS A 80 -8.98 -5.28 9.47
N SER A 81 -9.61 -4.44 8.64
CA SER A 81 -9.40 -4.40 7.19
C SER A 81 -8.36 -3.37 6.75
N GLU A 82 -7.82 -2.56 7.65
CA GLU A 82 -6.96 -1.41 7.31
C GLU A 82 -5.74 -1.82 6.49
N VAL A 83 -5.04 -2.88 6.93
CA VAL A 83 -3.88 -3.42 6.23
C VAL A 83 -4.27 -3.92 4.85
N GLY A 84 -5.38 -4.67 4.74
CA GLY A 84 -5.88 -5.18 3.47
C GLY A 84 -6.22 -4.06 2.48
N THR A 85 -6.81 -2.97 2.97
CA THR A 85 -7.11 -1.78 2.16
C THR A 85 -5.85 -1.08 1.69
N CYS A 86 -4.85 -0.86 2.56
CA CYS A 86 -3.55 -0.30 2.16
C CYS A 86 -2.89 -1.14 1.06
N LEU A 87 -2.85 -2.47 1.24
CA LEU A 87 -2.23 -3.37 0.27
C LEU A 87 -2.98 -3.38 -1.06
N LYS A 88 -4.31 -3.29 -1.08
CA LYS A 88 -5.10 -3.17 -2.31
C LYS A 88 -4.84 -1.84 -3.01
N GLU A 89 -4.75 -0.75 -2.26
CA GLU A 89 -4.47 0.56 -2.81
C GLU A 89 -3.08 0.62 -3.46
N ILE A 90 -2.07 -0.03 -2.88
CA ILE A 90 -0.74 -0.19 -3.50
C ILE A 90 -0.85 -0.90 -4.86
N ASP A 91 -1.66 -1.95 -4.99
CA ASP A 91 -1.89 -2.61 -6.29
C ASP A 91 -2.53 -1.67 -7.31
N LEU A 92 -3.48 -0.83 -6.89
CA LEU A 92 -4.12 0.15 -7.77
C LEU A 92 -3.10 1.20 -8.22
N CYS A 93 -2.24 1.71 -7.34
CA CYS A 93 -1.16 2.62 -7.70
C CYS A 93 -0.20 1.98 -8.69
N LYS A 94 0.21 0.72 -8.47
CA LYS A 94 1.07 -0.02 -9.41
C LYS A 94 0.43 -0.22 -10.78
N LYS A 95 -0.86 -0.58 -10.78
CA LYS A 95 -1.62 -0.85 -12.00
C LYS A 95 -1.85 0.39 -12.84
N TYR A 96 -2.22 1.50 -12.19
CA TYR A 96 -2.62 2.70 -12.92
C TYR A 96 -1.49 3.69 -13.09
N SER A 97 -0.59 3.89 -12.13
CA SER A 97 0.43 4.93 -12.25
C SER A 97 1.39 4.66 -13.42
N VAL A 98 1.59 5.69 -14.24
CA VAL A 98 2.52 5.59 -15.40
C VAL A 98 3.98 5.67 -15.04
N ALA A 99 4.31 6.19 -13.87
CA ALA A 99 5.69 6.43 -13.43
C ALA A 99 5.82 6.02 -11.96
N THR A 100 6.30 6.91 -11.09
CA THR A 100 6.36 6.67 -9.66
C THR A 100 5.01 6.20 -9.13
N ASN A 101 4.99 5.06 -8.42
CA ASN A 101 3.78 4.46 -7.89
C ASN A 101 3.82 4.26 -6.37
N PHE A 102 5.01 4.29 -5.76
CA PHE A 102 5.20 4.03 -4.35
C PHE A 102 6.36 4.85 -3.79
N VAL A 103 6.13 5.55 -2.69
CA VAL A 103 7.17 6.25 -1.94
C VAL A 103 7.05 5.88 -0.47
N VAL A 104 8.16 5.52 0.15
CA VAL A 104 8.22 5.26 1.59
C VAL A 104 8.99 6.34 2.33
N LEU A 105 8.42 6.81 3.45
CA LEU A 105 9.08 7.68 4.42
C LEU A 105 9.32 6.87 5.70
N LEU A 106 10.59 6.68 6.09
CA LEU A 106 10.97 5.96 7.31
C LEU A 106 11.79 6.87 8.24
N SER A 107 11.55 6.74 9.54
CA SER A 107 12.40 7.31 10.57
C SER A 107 12.69 6.27 11.66
N HIS A 108 12.59 6.58 12.95
CA HIS A 108 12.93 5.67 14.06
C HIS A 108 11.75 4.83 14.55
N ARG A 109 10.57 4.96 13.92
CA ARG A 109 9.41 4.18 14.26
C ARG A 109 9.18 3.08 13.24
N TYR A 110 9.17 1.84 13.71
CA TYR A 110 8.81 0.64 12.96
C TYR A 110 7.28 0.51 12.81
N GLY A 111 6.54 0.91 13.84
CA GLY A 111 5.08 1.00 13.82
C GLY A 111 4.34 -0.26 14.28
N SER A 112 3.03 -0.27 14.05
CA SER A 112 2.14 -1.31 14.57
C SER A 112 2.39 -2.67 13.89
N ARG A 113 2.42 -3.72 14.71
CA ARG A 113 2.44 -5.14 14.32
C ARG A 113 1.10 -5.76 14.74
N PRO A 114 0.03 -5.56 13.94
CA PRO A 114 -1.31 -5.94 14.34
C PRO A 114 -1.49 -7.46 14.29
N THR A 115 -2.48 -7.94 15.04
CA THR A 115 -3.00 -9.30 14.94
C THR A 115 -3.47 -9.56 13.51
N PRO A 116 -3.08 -10.68 12.86
CA PRO A 116 -3.49 -10.96 11.49
C PRO A 116 -5.00 -11.09 11.37
N ALA A 117 -5.62 -10.26 10.53
CA ALA A 117 -7.06 -10.31 10.28
C ALA A 117 -7.50 -11.57 9.52
N LYS A 118 -6.58 -12.19 8.79
CA LYS A 118 -6.80 -13.40 7.98
C LYS A 118 -5.58 -14.31 8.12
N ILE A 119 -5.82 -15.59 8.35
CA ILE A 119 -4.80 -16.65 8.44
C ILE A 119 -5.27 -17.81 7.57
N ASP A 120 -4.39 -18.34 6.70
CA ASP A 120 -4.70 -19.54 5.91
C ASP A 120 -5.16 -20.69 6.80
N SER A 121 -6.14 -21.48 6.37
CA SER A 121 -6.68 -22.57 7.19
C SER A 121 -5.59 -23.56 7.60
N SER A 122 -4.72 -23.96 6.69
CA SER A 122 -3.66 -24.92 7.00
C SER A 122 -2.68 -24.38 8.04
N LEU A 123 -2.37 -23.08 7.96
CA LEU A 123 -1.51 -22.39 8.92
C LEU A 123 -2.19 -22.27 10.29
N PHE A 124 -3.47 -21.86 10.32
CA PHE A 124 -4.22 -21.71 11.55
C PHE A 124 -4.32 -23.04 12.32
N GLU A 125 -4.55 -24.15 11.63
CA GLU A 125 -4.63 -25.46 12.29
C GLU A 125 -3.29 -25.88 12.90
N ARG A 126 -2.16 -25.63 12.23
CA ARG A 126 -0.82 -25.85 12.82
C ARG A 126 -0.61 -25.02 14.09
N LEU A 127 -1.02 -23.74 14.07
CA LEU A 127 -0.92 -22.86 15.24
C LEU A 127 -1.81 -23.38 16.37
N ARG A 128 -3.03 -23.81 16.06
CA ARG A 128 -3.98 -24.37 17.02
C ARG A 128 -3.43 -25.63 17.68
N ASP A 129 -2.77 -26.51 16.93
CA ASP A 129 -2.15 -27.73 17.47
C ASP A 129 -1.05 -27.39 18.48
N ILE A 130 -0.22 -26.37 18.21
CA ILE A 130 0.76 -25.87 19.17
C ILE A 130 0.09 -25.34 20.44
N VAL A 131 -0.94 -24.49 20.29
CA VAL A 131 -1.68 -23.91 21.42
C VAL A 131 -2.32 -25.00 22.28
N GLN A 132 -2.88 -26.03 21.66
CA GLN A 132 -3.49 -27.16 22.36
C GLN A 132 -2.47 -28.03 23.10
N SER A 133 -1.26 -28.17 22.55
CA SER A 133 -0.20 -28.98 23.16
C SER A 133 0.57 -28.27 24.28
N ASP A 134 0.51 -26.95 24.36
CA ASP A 134 1.27 -26.16 25.32
C ASP A 134 0.44 -25.81 26.57
N PRO A 135 0.85 -26.29 27.76
CA PRO A 135 0.19 -25.95 29.03
C PRO A 135 0.10 -24.45 29.31
N ASN A 136 1.00 -23.64 28.74
CA ASN A 136 0.99 -22.18 28.95
C ASN A 136 0.05 -21.42 28.00
N LEU A 137 -0.40 -22.05 26.91
CA LEU A 137 -1.23 -21.42 25.88
C LEU A 137 -2.64 -22.01 25.80
N ILE A 138 -2.87 -23.20 26.36
CA ILE A 138 -4.13 -23.93 26.27
C ILE A 138 -5.36 -23.10 26.69
N GLU A 139 -5.20 -22.20 27.67
CA GLU A 139 -6.27 -21.32 28.15
C GLU A 139 -6.73 -20.29 27.09
N ASP A 140 -5.89 -19.99 26.09
CA ASP A 140 -6.22 -19.08 25.00
C ASP A 140 -6.86 -19.81 23.79
N LEU A 141 -6.97 -21.15 23.81
CA LEU A 141 -7.56 -21.93 22.71
C LEU A 141 -9.04 -21.57 22.47
N GLU A 142 -9.80 -21.41 23.55
CA GLU A 142 -11.20 -20.98 23.49
C GLU A 142 -11.31 -19.55 22.96
N LEU A 143 -10.37 -18.68 23.37
CA LEU A 143 -10.32 -17.30 22.90
C LEU A 143 -10.07 -17.24 21.38
N LEU A 144 -9.11 -18.01 20.86
CA LEU A 144 -8.85 -18.10 19.42
C LEU A 144 -10.08 -18.62 18.68
N SER A 145 -10.73 -19.66 19.19
CA SER A 145 -11.91 -20.27 18.56
C SER A 145 -13.13 -19.33 18.56
N GLN A 146 -13.25 -18.47 19.57
CA GLN A 146 -14.31 -17.47 19.66
C GLN A 146 -14.12 -16.35 18.64
N TRP A 147 -12.87 -15.89 18.45
CA TRP A 147 -12.52 -14.71 17.66
C TRP A 147 -12.16 -14.99 16.21
N TYR A 148 -11.69 -16.19 15.87
CA TYR A 148 -11.40 -16.58 14.48
C TYR A 148 -12.48 -17.51 13.93
N GLN A 149 -13.07 -17.11 12.80
CA GLN A 149 -14.11 -17.88 12.12
C GLN A 149 -13.58 -18.41 10.79
N LEU A 150 -13.81 -19.70 10.53
CA LEU A 150 -13.48 -20.31 9.24
C LEU A 150 -14.35 -19.74 8.11
N ASP A 151 -13.71 -19.20 7.09
CA ASP A 151 -14.29 -18.81 5.81
C ASP A 151 -13.89 -19.81 4.72
N THR A 152 -14.85 -20.65 4.32
CA THR A 152 -14.69 -21.63 3.24
C THR A 152 -14.98 -21.05 1.85
N ASN A 153 -15.43 -19.79 1.76
CA ASN A 153 -15.63 -19.11 0.48
C ASN A 153 -14.33 -18.53 -0.08
N SER A 154 -13.31 -18.36 0.77
CA SER A 154 -11.96 -18.04 0.34
C SER A 154 -11.28 -19.26 -0.28
N ILE A 155 -10.51 -19.06 -1.34
CA ILE A 155 -9.71 -20.10 -1.99
C ILE A 155 -8.23 -19.63 -1.98
N PRO A 156 -7.34 -20.29 -1.21
CA PRO A 156 -7.62 -21.34 -0.22
C PRO A 156 -8.47 -20.82 0.95
N SER A 157 -9.11 -21.73 1.69
CA SER A 157 -9.94 -21.39 2.85
C SER A 157 -9.09 -20.73 3.94
N SER A 158 -9.71 -19.87 4.75
CA SER A 158 -8.97 -19.09 5.74
C SER A 158 -9.79 -18.80 6.98
N TYR A 159 -9.13 -18.65 8.12
CA TYR A 159 -9.73 -18.11 9.34
C TYR A 159 -9.67 -16.59 9.32
N ILE A 160 -10.80 -15.94 9.57
CA ILE A 160 -10.97 -14.49 9.61
C ILE A 160 -11.21 -14.05 11.05
N LEU A 161 -10.48 -13.04 11.49
CA LEU A 161 -10.71 -12.37 12.77
C LEU A 161 -12.05 -11.64 12.71
N ARG A 162 -12.97 -12.03 13.58
CA ARG A 162 -14.32 -11.48 13.65
C ARG A 162 -14.29 -10.01 14.03
N SER A 163 -15.29 -9.26 13.55
CA SER A 163 -15.38 -7.85 13.86
C SER A 163 -15.57 -7.60 15.36
N ILE A 164 -14.99 -6.51 15.87
CA ILE A 164 -14.98 -6.21 17.30
C ILE A 164 -16.41 -6.11 17.84
N SER A 165 -17.25 -5.36 17.12
CA SER A 165 -18.65 -5.13 17.46
C SER A 165 -19.53 -6.39 17.45
N SER A 166 -19.11 -7.48 16.80
CA SER A 166 -19.84 -8.75 16.80
C SER A 166 -19.80 -9.46 18.15
N LEU A 167 -18.75 -9.23 18.94
CA LEU A 167 -18.56 -9.81 20.28
C LEU A 167 -18.58 -8.75 21.39
N LEU A 168 -18.28 -7.49 21.05
CA LEU A 168 -18.28 -6.34 21.94
C LEU A 168 -19.14 -5.20 21.35
N PRO A 169 -20.48 -5.34 21.33
CA PRO A 169 -21.37 -4.37 20.67
C PRO A 169 -21.25 -2.95 21.24
N ASN A 170 -20.89 -2.84 22.53
CA ASN A 170 -20.71 -1.57 23.22
C ASN A 170 -19.59 -0.70 22.63
N ILE A 171 -18.71 -1.25 21.76
CA ILE A 171 -17.71 -0.44 21.05
C ILE A 171 -18.33 0.59 20.10
N LYS A 172 -19.59 0.36 19.69
CA LYS A 172 -20.40 1.30 18.89
C LYS A 172 -21.47 2.02 19.73
N SER A 173 -21.37 1.97 21.06
CA SER A 173 -22.33 2.65 21.95
C SER A 173 -22.21 4.18 21.82
N ASN A 174 -23.36 4.85 21.82
CA ASN A 174 -23.43 6.32 21.92
C ASN A 174 -22.98 6.81 23.30
N ASN A 175 -22.90 5.92 24.29
CA ASN A 175 -22.39 6.23 25.61
C ASN A 175 -20.85 6.16 25.61
N THR A 176 -20.21 7.32 25.74
CA THR A 176 -18.75 7.48 25.75
C THR A 176 -18.04 6.59 26.78
N THR A 177 -18.66 6.31 27.94
CA THR A 177 -18.05 5.49 28.98
C THR A 177 -18.04 4.01 28.57
N GLU A 178 -19.18 3.48 28.14
CA GLU A 178 -19.30 2.11 27.64
C GLU A 178 -18.38 1.85 26.44
N MET A 179 -18.33 2.81 25.50
CA MET A 179 -17.44 2.75 24.34
C MET A 179 -15.96 2.66 24.76
N LYS A 180 -15.54 3.49 25.72
CA LYS A 180 -14.15 3.47 26.23
C LYS A 180 -13.84 2.18 26.99
N GLU A 181 -14.77 1.65 27.77
CA GLU A 181 -14.60 0.38 28.48
C GLU A 181 -14.51 -0.81 27.52
N ALA A 182 -15.38 -0.86 26.52
CA ALA A 182 -15.32 -1.86 25.44
C ALA A 182 -13.99 -1.76 24.67
N GLY A 183 -13.50 -0.55 24.38
CA GLY A 183 -12.18 -0.35 23.76
C GLY A 183 -11.02 -0.87 24.63
N LYS A 184 -11.05 -0.63 25.95
CA LYS A 184 -10.05 -1.20 26.87
C LYS A 184 -10.14 -2.73 26.93
N GLN A 185 -11.35 -3.27 26.94
CA GLN A 185 -11.58 -4.72 26.91
C GLN A 185 -11.04 -5.35 25.62
N TRP A 186 -11.34 -4.75 24.47
CA TRP A 186 -10.80 -5.16 23.18
C TRP A 186 -9.28 -5.14 23.18
N ASN A 187 -8.64 -4.06 23.64
CA ASN A 187 -7.17 -3.99 23.68
C ASN A 187 -6.55 -5.15 24.48
N ARG A 188 -7.14 -5.50 25.64
CA ARG A 188 -6.68 -6.64 26.45
C ARG A 188 -6.85 -7.97 25.72
N ILE A 189 -8.00 -8.18 25.08
CA ILE A 189 -8.28 -9.40 24.30
C ILE A 189 -7.33 -9.52 23.11
N ASN A 190 -7.19 -8.44 22.34
CA ASN A 190 -6.33 -8.39 21.16
C ASN A 190 -4.86 -8.61 21.54
N ASP A 191 -4.38 -8.05 22.66
CA ASP A 191 -3.03 -8.28 23.14
C ASP A 191 -2.81 -9.76 23.55
N ARG A 192 -3.80 -10.41 24.16
CA ARG A 192 -3.76 -11.86 24.47
C ARG A 192 -3.71 -12.70 23.20
N ILE A 193 -4.63 -12.48 22.26
CA ILE A 193 -4.68 -13.18 20.97
C ILE A 193 -3.35 -13.02 20.23
N ARG A 194 -2.85 -11.78 20.11
CA ARG A 194 -1.58 -11.48 19.44
C ARG A 194 -0.41 -12.20 20.11
N THR A 195 -0.36 -12.21 21.44
CA THR A 195 0.72 -12.86 22.18
C THR A 195 0.68 -14.37 21.99
N CYS A 196 -0.50 -14.98 22.11
CA CYS A 196 -0.71 -16.41 21.89
C CYS A 196 -0.30 -16.82 20.46
N LEU A 197 -0.80 -16.13 19.44
CA LEU A 197 -0.46 -16.43 18.04
C LEU A 197 1.03 -16.27 17.75
N ARG A 198 1.69 -15.24 18.30
CA ARG A 198 3.13 -15.05 18.11
C ARG A 198 3.95 -16.16 18.76
N GLN A 199 3.58 -16.59 19.97
CA GLN A 199 4.25 -17.72 20.62
C GLN A 199 4.04 -19.03 19.87
N ALA A 200 2.83 -19.26 19.34
CA ALA A 200 2.54 -20.43 18.51
C ALA A 200 3.33 -20.38 17.19
N ALA A 201 3.37 -19.24 16.51
CA ALA A 201 4.10 -19.04 15.26
C ALA A 201 5.62 -19.21 15.45
N GLU A 202 6.18 -18.70 16.54
CA GLU A 202 7.59 -18.91 16.91
C GLU A 202 7.93 -20.40 17.01
N ARG A 203 7.09 -21.18 17.70
CA ARG A 203 7.31 -22.63 17.83
C ARG A 203 7.13 -23.37 16.53
N CYS A 204 6.10 -23.04 15.75
CA CYS A 204 5.92 -23.58 14.41
C CYS A 204 7.15 -23.33 13.54
N PHE A 205 7.72 -22.12 13.60
CA PHE A 205 8.91 -21.75 12.83
C PHE A 205 10.15 -22.53 13.29
N GLN A 206 10.37 -22.64 14.60
CA GLN A 206 11.46 -23.45 15.17
C GLN A 206 11.35 -24.95 14.81
N GLN A 207 10.12 -25.44 14.64
CA GLN A 207 9.83 -26.83 14.20
C GLN A 207 9.82 -26.99 12.66
N ASN A 208 10.16 -25.95 11.90
CA ASN A 208 10.10 -25.92 10.43
C ASN A 208 8.71 -26.29 9.85
N GLN A 209 7.64 -25.96 10.58
CA GLN A 209 6.26 -26.22 10.18
C GLN A 209 5.64 -25.07 9.37
N ILE A 210 6.28 -23.90 9.37
CA ILE A 210 5.86 -22.71 8.63
C ILE A 210 7.06 -22.06 7.95
N THR A 211 6.80 -21.36 6.87
CA THR A 211 7.79 -20.61 6.09
C THR A 211 8.14 -19.27 6.75
N SER A 212 9.21 -18.63 6.28
CA SER A 212 9.57 -17.27 6.74
C SER A 212 8.51 -16.24 6.40
N ASP A 213 7.79 -16.39 5.27
CA ASP A 213 6.73 -15.46 4.87
C ASP A 213 5.50 -15.61 5.77
N GLU A 214 5.12 -16.85 6.11
CA GLU A 214 4.05 -17.12 7.08
C GLU A 214 4.42 -16.64 8.49
N TYR A 215 5.69 -16.76 8.88
CA TYR A 215 6.18 -16.22 10.15
C TYR A 215 6.10 -14.68 10.17
N ASP A 216 6.58 -14.01 9.13
CA ASP A 216 6.58 -12.55 9.01
C ASP A 216 5.17 -11.95 9.21
N ASP A 217 4.11 -12.68 8.87
CA ASP A 217 2.74 -12.20 9.03
C ASP A 217 2.35 -11.83 10.48
N PHE A 218 3.01 -12.42 11.48
CA PHE A 218 2.77 -12.19 12.92
C PHE A 218 3.75 -11.18 13.55
N PHE A 219 4.88 -10.90 12.88
CA PHE A 219 5.98 -10.13 13.44
C PHE A 219 6.27 -8.82 12.74
N VAL A 220 5.91 -8.71 11.47
CA VAL A 220 6.24 -7.57 10.63
C VAL A 220 5.22 -6.45 10.78
N SER A 221 5.69 -5.20 10.77
CA SER A 221 4.81 -4.02 10.88
C SER A 221 3.98 -3.80 9.62
N VAL A 222 2.88 -3.04 9.74
CA VAL A 222 2.07 -2.64 8.59
C VAL A 222 2.91 -1.94 7.52
N THR A 223 3.80 -1.02 7.93
CA THR A 223 4.69 -0.30 7.01
C THR A 223 5.65 -1.25 6.29
N GLU A 224 6.21 -2.26 6.97
CA GLU A 224 7.06 -3.24 6.29
C GLU A 224 6.24 -4.15 5.36
N LYS A 225 4.99 -4.50 5.67
CA LYS A 225 4.09 -5.18 4.70
C LYS A 225 3.85 -4.32 3.45
N GLU A 226 3.64 -3.02 3.64
CA GLU A 226 3.52 -2.04 2.54
C GLU A 226 4.81 -1.99 1.70
N ILE A 227 5.99 -2.01 2.32
CA ILE A 227 7.31 -2.00 1.63
C ILE A 227 7.60 -3.33 0.92
N ILE A 228 7.27 -4.46 1.54
CA ILE A 228 7.39 -5.79 0.92
C ILE A 228 6.63 -5.77 -0.40
N LYS A 229 5.38 -5.32 -0.36
CA LYS A 229 4.54 -5.23 -1.54
C LYS A 229 5.03 -4.16 -2.51
N GLY A 230 5.27 -2.94 -2.04
CA GLY A 230 5.58 -1.77 -2.86
C GLY A 230 6.95 -1.82 -3.53
N ILE A 231 7.97 -2.31 -2.82
CA ILE A 231 9.38 -2.28 -3.23
C ILE A 231 9.93 -3.69 -3.39
N LEU A 232 9.91 -4.53 -2.35
CA LEU A 232 10.73 -5.75 -2.34
C LEU A 232 10.23 -6.84 -3.31
N GLN A 233 8.92 -6.89 -3.56
CA GLN A 233 8.29 -7.80 -4.52
C GLN A 233 8.01 -7.12 -5.87
N ALA A 234 8.36 -5.84 -6.04
CA ALA A 234 8.12 -5.12 -7.29
C ALA A 234 9.27 -5.36 -8.27
N PRO A 235 9.03 -5.97 -9.46
CA PRO A 235 10.08 -6.23 -10.43
C PRO A 235 10.68 -4.95 -11.03
N ASP A 236 9.94 -3.85 -10.99
CA ASP A 236 10.30 -2.52 -11.50
C ASP A 236 10.50 -1.49 -10.38
N ALA A 237 10.88 -1.96 -9.18
CA ALA A 237 11.07 -1.11 -8.01
C ALA A 237 11.98 0.10 -8.28
N ASN A 238 13.10 -0.13 -8.97
CA ASN A 238 14.09 0.90 -9.27
C ASN A 238 13.62 1.99 -10.25
N GLN A 239 12.58 1.70 -11.05
CA GLN A 239 12.03 2.64 -12.02
C GLN A 239 10.87 3.46 -11.45
N ARG A 240 10.16 2.92 -10.44
CA ARG A 240 8.86 3.47 -10.00
C ARG A 240 8.73 3.73 -8.52
N THR A 241 9.79 3.50 -7.73
CA THR A 241 9.70 3.67 -6.28
C THR A 241 10.86 4.50 -5.73
N LEU A 242 10.63 5.12 -4.57
CA LEU A 242 11.60 5.95 -3.87
C LEU A 242 11.52 5.69 -2.36
N CYS A 243 12.64 5.85 -1.67
CA CYS A 243 12.76 5.71 -0.23
C CYS A 243 13.43 6.94 0.38
N PHE A 244 12.78 7.55 1.37
CA PHE A 244 13.32 8.67 2.14
C PHE A 244 13.48 8.26 3.60
N LEU A 245 14.71 8.31 4.10
CA LEU A 245 15.12 7.89 5.43
C LEU A 245 15.53 9.11 6.25
N ARG A 246 14.94 9.29 7.43
CA ARG A 246 15.36 10.32 8.39
C ARG A 246 15.85 9.70 9.69
N GLU A 247 17.13 9.90 9.99
CA GLU A 247 17.74 9.59 11.27
C GLU A 247 17.63 10.80 12.22
N ILE A 248 17.22 10.54 13.46
CA ILE A 248 17.12 11.53 14.54
C ILE A 248 18.29 11.32 15.49
N ASP A 249 19.19 12.29 15.54
CA ASP A 249 20.30 12.30 16.48
C ASP A 249 19.79 12.56 17.90
N GLY A 250 20.20 11.71 18.85
CA GLY A 250 19.89 11.88 20.28
C GLY A 250 18.51 11.40 20.74
N ILE A 251 17.61 10.93 19.86
CA ILE A 251 16.25 10.51 20.30
C ILE A 251 16.26 9.42 21.39
N GLY A 252 17.23 8.49 21.33
CA GLY A 252 17.36 7.41 22.31
C GLY A 252 17.75 7.87 23.71
N GLU A 253 18.30 9.08 23.84
CA GLU A 253 18.70 9.70 25.12
C GLU A 253 17.54 10.50 25.73
N HIS A 254 16.51 10.82 24.94
CA HIS A 254 15.40 11.69 25.31
C HIS A 254 14.06 10.96 25.41
N LEU A 255 14.06 9.68 25.79
CA LEU A 255 12.83 8.87 25.92
C LEU A 255 11.83 9.39 26.96
N SER A 256 12.29 10.21 27.91
CA SER A 256 11.44 10.89 28.90
C SER A 256 10.60 12.01 28.30
N ASP A 257 10.94 12.51 27.12
CA ASP A 257 10.17 13.58 26.48
C ASP A 257 8.79 13.07 26.08
N LYS A 258 7.75 13.87 26.38
CA LYS A 258 6.33 13.50 26.13
C LYS A 258 6.03 13.11 24.68
N LYS A 259 6.84 13.58 23.73
CA LYS A 259 6.68 13.32 22.30
C LYS A 259 7.59 12.22 21.77
N ALA A 260 8.58 11.73 22.52
CA ALA A 260 9.56 10.75 22.03
C ALA A 260 8.89 9.47 21.52
N SER A 261 7.90 8.94 22.24
CA SER A 261 7.14 7.75 21.84
C SER A 261 6.37 7.87 20.52
N LYS A 262 6.22 9.09 19.98
CA LYS A 262 5.66 9.31 18.64
C LYS A 262 6.67 9.07 17.52
N TYR A 263 7.96 9.06 17.84
CA TYR A 263 9.08 9.01 16.88
C TYR A 263 9.94 7.75 17.01
N ILE A 264 9.90 7.06 18.16
CA ILE A 264 10.59 5.79 18.39
C ILE A 264 9.66 4.82 19.12
N ASP A 265 9.73 3.53 18.78
CA ASP A 265 8.95 2.50 19.47
C ASP A 265 9.54 2.21 20.85
N THR A 266 8.69 2.28 21.87
CA THR A 266 9.09 2.07 23.26
C THR A 266 8.19 1.05 23.97
N LYS A 267 8.75 0.42 25.00
CA LYS A 267 8.05 -0.49 25.91
C LYS A 267 8.17 0.05 27.34
N LEU A 268 7.13 -0.18 28.14
CA LEU A 268 7.16 0.08 29.57
C LEU A 268 7.62 -1.18 30.29
N THR A 269 8.67 -1.07 31.10
CA THR A 269 9.17 -2.18 31.92
C THR A 269 8.33 -2.34 33.19
N LYS A 270 8.51 -3.45 33.92
CA LYS A 270 7.73 -3.76 35.14
C LYS A 270 7.94 -2.72 36.25
N ASP A 271 9.13 -2.13 36.27
CA ASP A 271 9.60 -1.04 37.13
C ASP A 271 9.12 0.36 36.68
N GLY A 272 8.35 0.45 35.59
CA GLY A 272 7.75 1.70 35.10
C GLY A 272 8.68 2.57 34.26
N THR A 273 9.86 2.06 33.89
CA THR A 273 10.82 2.75 33.02
C THR A 273 10.44 2.54 31.56
N VAL A 274 10.54 3.62 30.77
CA VAL A 274 10.35 3.56 29.32
C VAL A 274 11.68 3.19 28.67
N VAL A 275 11.70 2.07 27.96
CA VAL A 275 12.87 1.58 27.22
C VAL A 275 12.55 1.44 25.73
N ILE A 276 13.57 1.42 24.88
CA ILE A 276 13.39 1.18 23.44
C ILE A 276 12.88 -0.23 23.22
N ASP A 277 11.90 -0.39 22.32
CA ASP A 277 11.50 -1.71 21.85
C ASP A 277 12.58 -2.28 20.93
N LYS A 278 13.50 -3.06 21.53
CA LYS A 278 14.67 -3.59 20.81
C LYS A 278 14.30 -4.48 19.62
N GLU A 279 13.22 -5.25 19.72
CA GLU A 279 12.74 -6.08 18.62
C GLU A 279 12.29 -5.23 17.43
N ALA A 280 11.54 -4.15 17.70
CA ALA A 280 11.10 -3.22 16.66
C ALA A 280 12.28 -2.47 16.04
N GLU A 281 13.25 -2.05 16.85
CA GLU A 281 14.49 -1.41 16.38
C GLU A 281 15.30 -2.35 15.46
N ASP A 282 15.48 -3.61 15.85
CA ASP A 282 16.25 -4.58 15.07
C ASP A 282 15.55 -4.91 13.74
N LEU A 283 14.23 -5.07 13.74
CA LEU A 283 13.44 -5.26 12.51
C LEU A 283 13.52 -4.04 11.58
N LEU A 284 13.42 -2.83 12.13
CA LEU A 284 13.54 -1.59 11.37
C LEU A 284 14.94 -1.41 10.78
N ASN A 285 15.99 -1.71 11.55
CA ASN A 285 17.37 -1.65 11.08
C ASN A 285 17.62 -2.67 9.96
N ARG A 286 17.10 -3.90 10.10
CA ARG A 286 17.11 -4.92 9.03
C ARG A 286 16.45 -4.37 7.77
N LEU A 287 15.31 -3.69 7.90
CA LEU A 287 14.59 -3.10 6.78
C LEU A 287 15.39 -1.98 6.08
N LYS A 288 15.85 -0.99 6.85
CA LYS A 288 16.58 0.19 6.35
C LYS A 288 17.93 -0.15 5.73
N PHE A 289 18.72 -1.00 6.39
CA PHE A 289 20.13 -1.18 6.07
C PHE A 289 20.42 -2.49 5.33
N THR A 290 19.46 -3.42 5.26
CA THR A 290 19.64 -4.69 4.55
C THR A 290 18.61 -4.90 3.45
N ARG A 291 17.30 -4.84 3.74
CA ARG A 291 16.26 -5.21 2.75
C ARG A 291 16.10 -4.17 1.65
N ILE A 292 15.95 -2.89 2.02
CA ILE A 292 15.76 -1.80 1.04
C ILE A 292 16.99 -1.62 0.13
N PRO A 293 18.24 -1.55 0.64
CA PRO A 293 19.42 -1.39 -0.22
C PRO A 293 19.68 -2.57 -1.16
N LYS A 294 19.14 -3.76 -0.87
CA LYS A 294 19.18 -4.92 -1.78
C LYS A 294 18.18 -4.81 -2.93
N ALA A 295 17.09 -4.08 -2.74
CA ALA A 295 16.01 -3.94 -3.72
C ALA A 295 16.04 -2.61 -4.50
N LEU A 296 16.67 -1.57 -3.95
CA LEU A 296 16.76 -0.24 -4.55
C LEU A 296 18.20 0.25 -4.69
N ASP A 297 18.46 0.85 -5.85
CA ASP A 297 19.69 1.58 -6.15
C ASP A 297 19.82 2.79 -5.21
N SER A 298 21.06 3.13 -4.86
CA SER A 298 21.36 4.27 -3.98
C SER A 298 20.79 5.60 -4.46
N LYS A 299 20.61 5.79 -5.78
CA LYS A 299 19.97 7.00 -6.35
C LYS A 299 18.50 7.17 -5.97
N ASN A 300 17.83 6.09 -5.58
CA ASN A 300 16.41 6.08 -5.18
C ASN A 300 16.24 6.08 -3.65
N VAL A 301 17.35 6.11 -2.90
CA VAL A 301 17.36 6.09 -1.43
C VAL A 301 17.99 7.39 -0.92
N PHE A 302 17.17 8.24 -0.32
CA PHE A 302 17.57 9.53 0.24
C PHE A 302 17.70 9.41 1.75
N SER A 303 18.78 9.91 2.32
CA SER A 303 19.04 9.84 3.77
C SER A 303 19.31 11.22 4.35
N TYR A 304 18.71 11.50 5.50
CA TYR A 304 18.83 12.76 6.21
C TYR A 304 19.14 12.49 7.68
N LYS A 305 19.92 13.38 8.28
CA LYS A 305 20.18 13.39 9.72
C LYS A 305 19.70 14.70 10.31
N VAL A 306 18.91 14.64 11.37
CA VAL A 306 18.36 15.81 12.07
C VAL A 306 18.56 15.66 13.58
N PRO A 307 18.80 16.76 14.32
CA PRO A 307 18.86 16.69 15.78
C PRO A 307 17.46 16.49 16.38
N TRP A 308 17.37 15.79 17.52
CA TRP A 308 16.14 15.78 18.30
C TRP A 308 15.84 17.16 18.90
N THR A 309 14.55 17.49 19.01
CA THR A 309 14.08 18.59 19.84
C THR A 309 12.97 18.08 20.75
N SER A 310 12.78 18.69 21.92
CA SER A 310 11.69 18.31 22.85
C SER A 310 10.29 18.42 22.24
N ASN A 311 10.16 19.17 21.14
CA ASN A 311 8.94 19.30 20.36
C ASN A 311 8.80 18.29 19.22
N GLY A 312 9.76 17.39 19.03
CA GLY A 312 9.88 16.47 17.92
C GLY A 312 10.44 17.15 16.67
N ILE A 313 9.99 16.71 15.49
CA ILE A 313 10.34 17.33 14.22
C ILE A 313 9.28 18.38 13.88
N THR A 314 9.70 19.63 13.74
CA THR A 314 8.84 20.77 13.39
C THR A 314 9.40 21.54 12.20
N ARG A 315 8.52 22.20 11.43
CA ARG A 315 8.93 22.98 10.25
C ARG A 315 9.87 24.13 10.60
N ASP A 316 9.66 24.79 11.74
CA ASP A 316 10.48 25.93 12.16
C ASP A 316 11.90 25.50 12.59
N ALA A 317 12.00 24.46 13.42
CA ALA A 317 13.30 24.01 13.92
C ALA A 317 14.09 23.19 12.88
N HIS A 318 13.43 22.65 11.86
CA HIS A 318 14.03 21.77 10.85
C HIS A 318 13.82 22.28 9.43
N GLN A 319 13.74 23.61 9.26
CA GLN A 319 13.38 24.24 7.99
C GLN A 319 14.34 23.84 6.85
N GLU A 320 15.64 23.80 7.12
CA GLU A 320 16.65 23.42 6.12
C GLU A 320 16.47 21.98 5.66
N TYR A 321 16.23 21.06 6.60
CA TYR A 321 15.94 19.67 6.31
C TYR A 321 14.67 19.53 5.46
N ILE A 322 13.57 20.15 5.87
CA ILE A 322 12.28 20.06 5.16
C ILE A 322 12.41 20.64 3.75
N LYS A 323 13.11 21.77 3.59
CA LYS A 323 13.37 22.37 2.26
C LYS A 323 14.18 21.44 1.37
N LYS A 324 15.22 20.80 1.89
CA LYS A 324 16.02 19.82 1.14
C LYS A 324 15.17 18.61 0.75
N PHE A 325 14.40 18.06 1.69
CA PHE A 325 13.47 16.96 1.45
C PHE A 325 12.46 17.29 0.35
N HIS A 326 11.89 18.51 0.33
CA HIS A 326 10.99 18.95 -0.73
C HIS A 326 11.62 18.93 -2.11
N GLU A 327 12.83 19.46 -2.25
CA GLU A 327 13.52 19.51 -3.54
C GLU A 327 13.94 18.12 -4.01
N ASP A 328 14.44 17.26 -3.12
CA ASP A 328 14.80 15.88 -3.43
C ASP A 328 13.55 15.09 -3.87
N PHE A 329 12.44 15.22 -3.14
CA PHE A 329 11.16 14.55 -3.44
C PHE A 329 10.60 15.02 -4.79
N PHE A 330 10.52 16.33 -5.01
CA PHE A 330 10.03 16.89 -6.27
C PHE A 330 10.90 16.45 -7.46
N THR A 331 12.23 16.59 -7.34
CA THR A 331 13.17 16.33 -8.42
C THR A 331 13.21 14.84 -8.79
N SER A 332 13.21 13.95 -7.80
CA SER A 332 13.26 12.50 -8.03
C SER A 332 12.00 11.97 -8.71
N ILE A 333 10.80 12.37 -8.25
CA ILE A 333 9.54 12.01 -8.92
C ILE A 333 9.49 12.58 -10.33
N LYS A 334 9.83 13.86 -10.49
CA LYS A 334 9.92 14.52 -11.80
C LYS A 334 10.83 13.74 -12.75
N GLN A 335 12.00 13.30 -12.29
CA GLN A 335 12.96 12.55 -13.08
C GLN A 335 12.43 11.16 -13.47
N GLN A 336 11.76 10.45 -12.55
CA GLN A 336 11.13 9.16 -12.85
C GLN A 336 10.00 9.32 -13.89
N ILE A 337 9.17 10.37 -13.77
CA ILE A 337 8.15 10.73 -14.77
C ILE A 337 8.78 11.00 -16.14
N ASP A 338 9.78 11.89 -16.19
CA ASP A 338 10.45 12.25 -17.42
C ASP A 338 11.07 11.03 -18.11
N THR A 339 11.81 10.22 -17.36
CA THR A 339 12.47 9.01 -17.89
C THR A 339 11.45 8.00 -18.40
N CYS A 340 10.36 7.78 -17.66
CA CYS A 340 9.35 6.80 -18.04
C CYS A 340 8.53 7.21 -19.27
N LEU A 341 8.30 8.52 -19.46
CA LEU A 341 7.55 9.04 -20.59
C LEU A 341 8.43 9.24 -21.83
N GLN A 342 9.68 9.68 -21.68
CA GLN A 342 10.63 9.77 -22.79
C GLN A 342 10.91 8.40 -23.42
N SER A 343 10.96 7.34 -22.62
CA SER A 343 11.12 5.97 -23.10
C SER A 343 9.84 5.34 -23.68
N SER A 344 8.71 6.05 -23.65
CA SER A 344 7.43 5.51 -24.14
C SER A 344 7.24 5.75 -25.64
N LEU A 345 6.78 4.72 -26.36
CA LEU A 345 6.35 4.80 -27.77
C LEU A 345 5.32 5.92 -28.00
N ILE A 346 4.50 6.23 -27.01
CA ILE A 346 3.47 7.28 -27.08
C ILE A 346 4.09 8.65 -27.35
N THR A 347 5.30 8.92 -26.85
CA THR A 347 6.01 10.18 -27.09
C THR A 347 6.42 10.35 -28.55
N SER A 348 6.63 9.25 -29.29
CA SER A 348 6.89 9.29 -30.74
C SER A 348 5.64 9.43 -31.60
N LEU A 349 4.44 9.21 -31.04
CA LEU A 349 3.18 9.32 -31.77
C LEU A 349 2.67 10.76 -31.82
N ASN A 350 2.17 11.18 -32.98
CA ASN A 350 1.47 12.45 -33.15
C ASN A 350 0.04 12.41 -32.53
N LEU A 351 -0.64 13.56 -32.45
CA LEU A 351 -1.97 13.68 -31.83
C LEU A 351 -2.99 12.71 -32.42
N LEU A 352 -3.08 12.62 -33.75
CA LEU A 352 -4.02 11.72 -34.43
C LEU A 352 -3.70 10.25 -34.15
N GLN A 353 -2.43 9.86 -34.21
CA GLN A 353 -2.00 8.49 -33.94
C GLN A 353 -2.31 8.08 -32.49
N ARG A 354 -2.13 9.00 -31.52
CA ARG A 354 -2.52 8.77 -30.13
C ARG A 354 -4.02 8.55 -29.99
N GLU A 355 -4.82 9.38 -30.65
CA GLU A 355 -6.27 9.29 -30.62
C GLU A 355 -6.77 7.96 -31.21
N ILE A 356 -6.28 7.57 -32.39
CA ILE A 356 -6.64 6.30 -33.02
C ILE A 356 -6.23 5.11 -32.14
N LEU A 357 -5.04 5.16 -31.53
CA LEU A 357 -4.58 4.12 -30.61
C LEU A 357 -5.48 4.01 -29.37
N GLU A 358 -5.84 5.14 -28.77
CA GLU A 358 -6.76 5.18 -27.63
C GLU A 358 -8.13 4.59 -28.00
N HIS A 359 -8.70 4.97 -29.16
CA HIS A 359 -9.95 4.40 -29.66
C HIS A 359 -9.87 2.90 -29.93
N ALA A 360 -8.79 2.42 -30.54
CA ALA A 360 -8.58 1.00 -30.83
C ALA A 360 -8.53 0.16 -29.56
N ILE A 361 -7.81 0.63 -28.53
CA ILE A 361 -7.70 -0.09 -27.26
C ILE A 361 -9.02 -0.04 -26.48
N GLN A 362 -9.71 1.11 -26.51
CA GLN A 362 -11.01 1.24 -25.89
C GLN A 362 -12.04 0.33 -26.56
N CYS A 363 -11.99 0.21 -27.90
CA CYS A 363 -12.78 -0.75 -28.67
C CYS A 363 -12.53 -2.19 -28.20
N GLN A 364 -11.26 -2.64 -28.15
CA GLN A 364 -10.93 -3.98 -27.63
C GLN A 364 -11.48 -4.20 -26.21
N THR A 365 -11.35 -3.19 -25.35
CA THR A 365 -11.80 -3.28 -23.95
C THR A 365 -13.32 -3.43 -23.87
N TYR A 366 -14.07 -2.71 -24.70
CA TYR A 366 -15.52 -2.83 -24.76
C TYR A 366 -15.95 -4.17 -25.37
N VAL A 367 -15.34 -4.59 -26.48
CA VAL A 367 -15.65 -5.87 -27.15
C VAL A 367 -15.46 -7.05 -26.21
N LYS A 368 -14.39 -7.07 -25.39
CA LYS A 368 -14.17 -8.13 -24.38
C LYS A 368 -15.29 -8.25 -23.35
N LYS A 369 -16.03 -7.17 -23.08
CA LYS A 369 -17.14 -7.13 -22.11
C LYS A 369 -18.50 -7.23 -22.78
N PHE A 370 -18.57 -6.95 -24.08
CA PHE A 370 -19.80 -6.94 -24.84
C PHE A 370 -20.20 -8.36 -25.22
N HIS A 371 -21.41 -8.73 -24.84
CA HIS A 371 -22.02 -10.01 -25.16
C HIS A 371 -23.41 -9.71 -25.73
N SER A 372 -23.78 -10.32 -26.88
CA SER A 372 -25.08 -10.22 -27.60
C SER A 372 -25.04 -9.41 -28.92
N ARG A 373 -26.22 -9.19 -29.52
CA ARG A 373 -26.51 -8.40 -30.74
C ARG A 373 -25.85 -8.90 -32.03
N THR A 374 -25.54 -10.19 -32.13
CA THR A 374 -24.91 -10.81 -33.30
C THR A 374 -25.61 -10.43 -34.61
N ASP A 375 -26.93 -10.61 -34.71
CA ASP A 375 -27.71 -10.30 -35.92
C ASP A 375 -27.61 -8.82 -36.34
N THR A 376 -27.53 -7.90 -35.37
CA THR A 376 -27.39 -6.47 -35.66
C THR A 376 -25.98 -6.16 -36.14
N LEU A 377 -24.96 -6.74 -35.49
CA LEU A 377 -23.56 -6.59 -35.87
C LEU A 377 -23.29 -7.15 -37.27
N GLU A 378 -23.83 -8.32 -37.62
CA GLU A 378 -23.70 -8.92 -38.95
C GLU A 378 -24.33 -8.04 -40.05
N LYS A 379 -25.48 -7.41 -39.76
CA LYS A 379 -26.10 -6.46 -40.70
C LYS A 379 -25.25 -5.20 -40.89
N LEU A 380 -24.66 -4.70 -39.81
CA LEU A 380 -23.77 -3.54 -39.86
C LEU A 380 -22.47 -3.87 -40.59
N GLU A 381 -21.89 -5.02 -40.34
CA GLU A 381 -20.69 -5.49 -41.04
C GLU A 381 -20.94 -5.62 -42.55
N LYS A 382 -22.06 -6.23 -42.96
CA LYS A 382 -22.45 -6.28 -44.38
C LYS A 382 -22.65 -4.91 -45.00
N TYR A 383 -23.20 -3.95 -44.25
CA TYR A 383 -23.37 -2.58 -44.72
C TYR A 383 -22.02 -1.86 -44.88
N VAL A 384 -21.15 -1.92 -43.87
CA VAL A 384 -19.84 -1.25 -43.87
C VAL A 384 -18.92 -1.80 -44.96
N ASN A 385 -18.99 -3.11 -45.24
CA ASN A 385 -18.17 -3.76 -46.27
C ASN A 385 -18.75 -3.63 -47.69
N ASN A 386 -19.90 -2.96 -47.88
CA ASN A 386 -20.51 -2.79 -49.20
C ASN A 386 -20.10 -1.47 -49.85
N GLU A 387 -19.13 -1.51 -50.76
CA GLU A 387 -18.60 -0.33 -51.46
C GLU A 387 -19.62 0.37 -52.38
N GLU A 388 -20.70 -0.32 -52.79
CA GLU A 388 -21.74 0.23 -53.68
C GLU A 388 -22.89 0.90 -52.93
N GLU A 389 -22.99 0.72 -51.61
CA GLU A 389 -24.10 1.25 -50.81
C GLU A 389 -23.74 2.60 -50.18
N HIS A 390 -24.31 3.67 -50.73
CA HIS A 390 -24.08 5.05 -50.27
C HIS A 390 -25.20 5.61 -49.39
N ARG A 391 -26.30 4.87 -49.19
CA ARG A 391 -27.40 5.33 -48.33
C ARG A 391 -26.97 5.29 -46.87
N PRO A 392 -27.25 6.32 -46.05
CA PRO A 392 -26.87 6.31 -44.64
C PRO A 392 -27.57 5.18 -43.88
N CYS A 393 -26.81 4.39 -43.11
CA CYS A 393 -27.37 3.41 -42.19
C CYS A 393 -27.86 4.09 -40.92
N ILE A 394 -29.09 3.78 -40.53
CA ILE A 394 -29.69 4.28 -39.29
C ILE A 394 -29.77 3.11 -38.31
N VAL A 395 -28.99 3.19 -37.23
CA VAL A 395 -29.12 2.30 -36.07
C VAL A 395 -30.03 2.98 -35.07
N TYR A 396 -31.21 2.41 -34.85
CA TYR A 396 -32.17 2.91 -33.87
C TYR A 396 -32.53 1.80 -32.88
N GLY A 397 -32.76 2.20 -31.63
CA GLY A 397 -33.19 1.34 -30.54
C GLY A 397 -33.98 2.16 -29.53
N PRO A 398 -34.78 1.50 -28.67
CA PRO A 398 -35.50 2.16 -27.59
C PRO A 398 -34.57 2.84 -26.58
#